data_AF-A0A0B5AYQ2-F1
#
_entry.id   AF-A0A0B5AYQ2-F1
#
_cell.length_a   1.000
_cell.length_b   1.000
_cell.length_c   1.000
_cell.angle_alpha   90.00
_cell.angle_beta   90.00
_cell.angle_gamma   90.00
#
_symmetry.space_group_name_H-M   'P 1'
#
loop_
_entity.id
_entity.type
_entity.pdbx_description
1 polymer ?
#
loop_
_entity_poly.entity_id
_entity_poly.type
_entity_poly.pdbx_seq_one_letter_code
_entity_poly.pdbx_strand_id
1 'polypeptide(L)'
;MDKHVVQELDYFLGARILSHGLKDFLKLLESERHQPLYRGMQFPKMFLKEGAILEEWHGASHWSKDISVSIGFAHDGYINDDYADELMEEYGFESFDDIFVPVVFKLSSSTKGIDVHALLQEHDELPHWHKEQEVSFIGQDFVMGEILYVEHEEYPYYAVDVVEKK
;
A
#
# COMPACT_ATOMS: atom_id res chain seq x y z
N MET A 1 22.75 -7.70 -8.38
CA MET A 1 21.67 -7.44 -9.35
C MET A 1 22.25 -6.72 -10.56
N ASP A 2 21.72 -6.92 -11.78
CA ASP A 2 22.13 -6.15 -12.96
C ASP A 2 21.80 -4.66 -12.74
N LYS A 3 22.70 -3.75 -13.15
CA LYS A 3 22.49 -2.30 -13.02
C LYS A 3 21.20 -1.83 -13.69
N HIS A 4 20.79 -2.49 -14.77
CA HIS A 4 19.52 -2.21 -15.43
C HIS A 4 18.33 -2.50 -14.51
N VAL A 5 18.37 -3.61 -13.77
CA VAL A 5 17.30 -3.99 -12.82
C VAL A 5 17.26 -3.04 -11.62
N VAL A 6 18.40 -2.57 -11.12
CA VAL A 6 18.45 -1.54 -10.06
C VAL A 6 17.75 -0.25 -10.50
N GLN A 7 18.00 0.20 -11.74
CA GLN A 7 17.36 1.40 -12.28
C GLN A 7 15.86 1.23 -12.49
N GLU A 8 15.42 0.06 -12.98
CA GLU A 8 13.99 -0.23 -13.10
C GLU A 8 13.31 -0.33 -11.74
N LEU A 9 13.98 -0.88 -10.72
CA LEU A 9 13.47 -0.94 -9.36
C LEU A 9 13.34 0.45 -8.73
N ASP A 10 14.35 1.31 -8.88
CA ASP A 10 14.30 2.70 -8.40
C ASP A 10 13.14 3.47 -9.04
N TYR A 11 12.97 3.33 -10.36
CA TYR A 11 11.86 3.92 -11.09
C TYR A 11 10.51 3.37 -10.62
N PHE A 12 10.40 2.05 -10.39
CA PHE A 12 9.18 1.45 -9.86
C PHE A 12 8.83 1.96 -8.47
N LEU A 13 9.81 2.12 -7.57
CA LEU A 13 9.57 2.60 -6.21
C LEU A 13 9.19 4.08 -6.20
N GLY A 14 9.78 4.90 -7.07
CA GLY A 14 9.46 6.33 -7.18
C GLY A 14 8.18 6.61 -7.96
N ALA A 15 8.05 6.05 -9.16
CA ALA A 15 6.97 6.37 -10.10
C ALA A 15 5.78 5.40 -10.01
N ARG A 16 5.91 4.30 -9.25
CA ARG A 16 4.88 3.25 -9.11
C ARG A 16 4.44 2.65 -10.45
N ILE A 17 5.32 2.67 -11.45
CA ILE A 17 5.10 2.12 -12.79
C ILE A 17 5.89 0.82 -12.93
N LEU A 18 5.18 -0.27 -13.22
CA LEU A 18 5.76 -1.61 -13.34
C LEU A 18 6.00 -1.99 -14.81
N SER A 19 7.26 -2.13 -15.22
CA SER A 19 7.62 -2.66 -16.54
C SER A 19 7.30 -4.16 -16.64
N HIS A 20 7.09 -4.69 -17.85
CA HIS A 20 6.87 -6.14 -18.02
C HIS A 20 8.09 -6.97 -17.57
N GLY A 21 9.31 -6.52 -17.87
CA GLY A 21 10.53 -7.23 -17.48
C GLY A 21 10.75 -7.25 -15.96
N LEU A 22 10.54 -6.10 -15.31
CA LEU A 22 10.63 -5.99 -13.85
C LEU A 22 9.54 -6.83 -13.17
N LYS A 23 8.31 -6.83 -13.70
CA LYS A 23 7.20 -7.65 -13.19
C LYS A 23 7.57 -9.13 -13.12
N ASP A 24 8.07 -9.69 -14.22
CA ASP A 24 8.41 -11.11 -14.29
C ASP A 24 9.57 -11.43 -13.34
N PHE A 25 10.58 -10.55 -13.25
CA PHE A 25 11.68 -10.70 -12.30
C PHE A 25 11.20 -10.69 -10.85
N LEU A 26 10.38 -9.70 -10.46
CA LEU A 26 9.89 -9.57 -9.08
C LEU A 26 9.00 -10.75 -8.69
N LYS A 27 8.17 -11.27 -9.61
CA LYS A 27 7.35 -12.46 -9.37
C LYS A 27 8.18 -13.71 -9.04
N LEU A 28 9.39 -13.84 -9.59
CA LEU A 28 10.30 -14.94 -9.24
C LEU A 28 10.83 -14.86 -7.81
N LEU A 29 10.71 -13.68 -7.17
CA LEU A 29 11.20 -13.38 -5.83
C LEU A 29 10.09 -13.38 -4.78
N GLU A 30 8.85 -13.65 -5.18
CA GLU A 30 7.74 -13.81 -4.24
C GLU A 30 8.04 -14.92 -3.23
N SER A 31 7.93 -14.59 -1.96
CA SER A 31 8.19 -15.51 -0.86
C SER A 31 7.07 -15.42 0.16
N GLU A 32 6.79 -16.55 0.82
CA GLU A 32 5.80 -16.59 1.88
C GLU A 32 6.27 -15.77 3.09
N ARG A 33 5.36 -14.96 3.64
CA ARG A 33 5.65 -14.05 4.75
C ARG A 33 4.77 -14.36 5.94
N HIS A 34 5.34 -14.35 7.13
CA HIS A 34 4.62 -14.71 8.36
C HIS A 34 4.43 -13.54 9.33
N GLN A 35 5.02 -12.38 9.05
CA GLN A 35 4.88 -11.19 9.87
C GLN A 35 3.74 -10.30 9.35
N PRO A 36 3.05 -9.55 10.23
CA PRO A 36 2.06 -8.58 9.80
C PRO A 36 2.66 -7.53 8.87
N LEU A 37 1.87 -7.11 7.89
CA LEU A 37 2.19 -6.01 6.98
C LEU A 37 1.12 -4.94 7.08
N TYR A 38 1.52 -3.69 6.87
CA TYR A 38 0.68 -2.51 7.04
C TYR A 38 0.70 -1.66 5.78
N ARG A 39 -0.44 -1.07 5.43
CA ARG A 39 -0.53 -0.11 4.33
C ARG A 39 -1.36 1.08 4.77
N GLY A 40 -0.76 2.26 4.73
CA GLY A 40 -1.44 3.51 5.02
C GLY A 40 -1.86 4.24 3.76
N MET A 41 -3.06 4.80 3.75
CA MET A 41 -3.49 5.77 2.75
C MET A 41 -4.68 6.59 3.23
N GLN A 42 -4.88 7.74 2.60
CA GLN A 42 -6.17 8.42 2.62
C GLN A 42 -7.16 7.61 1.78
N PHE A 43 -8.28 7.19 2.38
CA PHE A 43 -9.22 6.28 1.74
C PHE A 43 -10.66 6.81 1.83
N PRO A 44 -11.50 6.65 0.78
CA PRO A 44 -12.89 7.09 0.82
C PRO A 44 -13.67 6.36 1.91
N LYS A 45 -14.15 7.12 2.90
CA LYS A 45 -14.86 6.60 4.07
C LYS A 45 -16.08 5.76 3.71
N MET A 46 -16.77 6.13 2.63
CA MET A 46 -17.94 5.41 2.11
C MET A 46 -17.65 3.97 1.64
N PHE A 47 -16.40 3.67 1.28
CA PHE A 47 -15.97 2.33 0.87
C PHE A 47 -15.42 1.51 2.05
N LEU A 48 -15.29 2.09 3.24
CA LEU A 48 -14.92 1.36 4.46
C LEU A 48 -16.07 0.49 4.94
N LYS A 49 -16.09 -0.75 4.45
CA LYS A 49 -17.12 -1.73 4.77
C LYS A 49 -16.52 -3.13 4.85
N GLU A 50 -16.87 -3.85 5.90
CA GLU A 50 -16.48 -5.26 6.03
C GLU A 50 -16.99 -6.08 4.83
N GLY A 51 -16.12 -6.94 4.30
CA GLY A 51 -16.35 -7.74 3.11
C GLY A 51 -16.16 -7.00 1.79
N ALA A 52 -15.90 -5.69 1.79
CA ALA A 52 -15.54 -4.95 0.58
C ALA A 52 -14.18 -5.39 0.04
N ILE A 53 -13.99 -5.27 -1.27
CA ILE A 53 -12.73 -5.59 -1.95
C ILE A 53 -11.90 -4.31 -2.02
N LEU A 54 -10.69 -4.37 -1.48
CA LEU A 54 -9.63 -3.41 -1.74
C LEU A 54 -8.92 -3.84 -3.02
N GLU A 55 -9.34 -3.25 -4.14
CA GLU A 55 -8.79 -3.52 -5.46
C GLU A 55 -7.44 -2.83 -5.68
N GLU A 56 -6.56 -3.49 -6.43
CA GLU A 56 -5.27 -2.96 -6.83
C GLU A 56 -5.35 -2.37 -8.25
N TRP A 57 -5.16 -1.06 -8.39
CA TRP A 57 -5.43 -0.32 -9.64
C TRP A 57 -4.15 0.07 -10.42
N HIS A 58 -2.99 0.02 -9.78
CA HIS A 58 -1.72 0.54 -10.30
C HIS A 58 -0.70 -0.56 -10.67
N GLY A 59 -1.11 -1.82 -10.67
CA GLY A 59 -0.29 -2.98 -10.98
C GLY A 59 0.49 -3.55 -9.79
N ALA A 60 0.66 -2.78 -8.71
CA ALA A 60 1.21 -3.25 -7.45
C ALA A 60 0.67 -2.47 -6.23
N SER A 61 0.53 -3.18 -5.11
CA SER A 61 0.31 -2.57 -3.80
C SER A 61 1.56 -2.65 -2.94
N HIS A 62 1.82 -1.59 -2.19
CA HIS A 62 3.02 -1.42 -1.39
C HIS A 62 2.64 -1.39 0.09
N TRP A 63 3.32 -2.21 0.87
CA TRP A 63 3.07 -2.43 2.29
C TRP A 63 4.37 -2.29 3.06
N SER A 64 4.31 -1.89 4.31
CA SER A 64 5.45 -1.78 5.21
C SER A 64 5.38 -2.84 6.32
N LYS A 65 6.53 -3.30 6.77
CA LYS A 65 6.66 -4.09 8.01
C LYS A 65 6.52 -3.24 9.27
N ASP A 66 6.66 -1.92 9.13
CA ASP A 66 6.57 -0.93 10.21
C ASP A 66 5.25 -0.17 10.14
N ILE A 67 4.42 -0.34 11.18
CA ILE A 67 3.13 0.36 11.29
C ILE A 67 3.30 1.88 11.32
N SER A 68 4.39 2.40 11.89
CA SER A 68 4.62 3.85 12.04
C SER A 68 4.78 4.52 10.68
N VAL A 69 5.47 3.83 9.75
CA VAL A 69 5.61 4.25 8.36
C VAL A 69 4.23 4.31 7.70
N SER A 70 3.38 3.31 7.94
CA SER A 70 2.02 3.27 7.38
C SER A 70 1.11 4.34 7.98
N ILE A 71 1.20 4.62 9.27
CA ILE A 71 0.45 5.74 9.88
C ILE A 71 0.87 7.06 9.21
N GLY A 72 2.17 7.28 8.99
CA GLY A 72 2.66 8.44 8.24
C GLY A 72 2.00 8.55 6.85
N PHE A 73 2.00 7.48 6.06
CA PHE A 73 1.35 7.47 4.74
C PHE A 73 -0.17 7.64 4.78
N ALA A 74 -0.84 7.21 5.85
CA ALA A 74 -2.27 7.40 6.01
C ALA A 74 -2.64 8.89 6.18
N HIS A 75 -1.77 9.68 6.83
CA HIS A 75 -2.00 11.10 7.08
C HIS A 75 -1.42 12.01 6.01
N ASP A 76 -0.19 11.73 5.56
CA ASP A 76 0.55 12.55 4.59
C ASP A 76 0.35 12.07 3.14
N GLY A 77 -0.49 11.06 2.93
CA GLY A 77 -0.74 10.45 1.63
C GLY A 77 -1.39 11.43 0.64
N TYR A 78 -0.84 11.47 -0.57
CA TYR A 78 -1.41 12.23 -1.68
C TYR A 78 -2.75 11.63 -2.13
N ILE A 79 -3.78 12.47 -2.21
CA ILE A 79 -5.05 12.15 -2.87
C ILE A 79 -4.95 12.72 -4.29
N ASN A 80 -5.32 11.92 -5.29
CA ASN A 80 -5.38 12.42 -6.66
C ASN A 80 -6.62 13.31 -6.83
N ASP A 81 -6.40 14.59 -7.17
CA ASP A 81 -7.46 15.59 -7.32
C ASP A 81 -8.55 15.16 -8.32
N ASP A 82 -8.17 14.61 -9.49
CA ASP A 82 -9.13 14.17 -10.51
C ASP A 82 -10.05 13.05 -9.99
N TYR A 83 -9.48 12.06 -9.28
CA TYR A 83 -10.26 10.98 -8.66
C TYR A 83 -11.20 11.50 -7.58
N ALA A 84 -10.73 12.46 -6.80
CA ALA A 84 -11.49 13.04 -5.71
C ALA A 84 -12.64 13.91 -6.25
N ASP A 85 -12.41 14.67 -7.32
CA ASP A 85 -13.44 15.42 -8.05
C ASP A 85 -14.51 14.50 -8.64
N GLU A 86 -14.11 13.38 -9.24
CA GLU A 86 -15.05 12.35 -9.75
C GLU A 86 -15.96 11.82 -8.63
N LEU A 87 -15.39 11.49 -7.45
CA LEU A 87 -16.18 11.04 -6.29
C LEU A 87 -17.09 12.14 -5.74
N MET A 88 -16.64 13.40 -5.71
CA MET A 88 -17.46 14.54 -5.29
C MET A 88 -18.68 14.72 -6.18
N GLU A 89 -18.50 14.64 -7.51
CA GLU A 89 -19.58 14.77 -8.47
C GLU A 89 -20.55 13.57 -8.40
N GLU A 90 -20.02 12.34 -8.34
CA GLU A 90 -20.84 11.12 -8.34
C GLU A 90 -21.72 11.00 -7.09
N TYR A 91 -21.18 11.38 -5.92
CA TYR A 91 -21.84 11.16 -4.63
C TYR A 91 -22.34 12.44 -3.96
N GLY A 92 -22.11 13.61 -4.57
CA GLY A 92 -22.65 14.90 -4.12
C GLY A 92 -21.98 15.44 -2.84
N PHE A 93 -20.68 15.24 -2.68
CA PHE A 93 -19.92 15.77 -1.55
C PHE A 93 -19.49 17.23 -1.78
N GLU A 94 -19.45 18.02 -0.70
CA GLU A 94 -19.10 19.45 -0.76
C GLU A 94 -17.61 19.73 -0.46
N SER A 95 -16.89 18.79 0.15
CA SER A 95 -15.47 18.93 0.51
C SER A 95 -14.72 17.60 0.44
N PHE A 96 -13.44 17.66 0.05
CA PHE A 96 -12.52 16.50 0.06
C PHE A 96 -12.32 15.90 1.45
N ASP A 97 -12.21 16.76 2.46
CA ASP A 97 -11.99 16.35 3.86
C ASP A 97 -13.16 15.53 4.42
N ASP A 98 -14.34 15.63 3.79
CA ASP A 98 -15.53 14.87 4.18
C ASP A 98 -15.55 13.45 3.58
N ILE A 99 -14.71 13.20 2.57
CA ILE A 99 -14.70 11.96 1.78
C ILE A 99 -13.62 11.02 2.27
N PHE A 100 -12.40 11.56 2.41
CA PHE A 100 -11.22 10.76 2.71
C PHE A 100 -10.91 10.78 4.18
N VAL A 101 -10.61 9.59 4.71
CA VAL A 101 -10.15 9.42 6.08
C VAL A 101 -8.81 8.68 6.08
N PRO A 102 -7.95 8.92 7.08
CA PRO A 102 -6.72 8.15 7.24
C PRO A 102 -7.06 6.70 7.61
N VAL A 103 -6.54 5.76 6.82
CA VAL A 103 -6.76 4.32 7.01
C VAL A 103 -5.44 3.58 7.00
N VAL A 104 -5.28 2.66 7.96
CA VAL A 104 -4.19 1.70 8.01
C VAL A 104 -4.77 0.30 7.84
N PHE A 105 -4.52 -0.30 6.69
CA PHE A 105 -4.83 -1.70 6.43
C PHE A 105 -3.76 -2.59 7.06
N LYS A 106 -4.18 -3.71 7.66
CA LYS A 106 -3.30 -4.68 8.31
C LYS A 106 -3.54 -6.07 7.73
N LEU A 107 -2.50 -6.61 7.10
CA LEU A 107 -2.50 -7.96 6.58
C LEU A 107 -1.79 -8.88 7.58
N SER A 108 -2.56 -9.68 8.32
CA SER A 108 -2.04 -10.58 9.36
C SER A 108 -1.83 -12.02 8.88
N SER A 109 -2.45 -12.40 7.75
CA SER A 109 -2.35 -13.74 7.21
C SER A 109 -1.05 -13.97 6.44
N SER A 110 -0.57 -15.20 6.47
CA SER A 110 0.55 -15.62 5.62
C SER A 110 0.19 -15.45 4.15
N THR A 111 0.97 -14.67 3.41
CA THR A 111 0.75 -14.41 1.98
C THR A 111 2.09 -14.32 1.26
N LYS A 112 2.08 -14.51 -0.06
CA LYS A 112 3.26 -14.41 -0.89
C LYS A 112 3.43 -12.96 -1.34
N GLY A 113 4.54 -12.36 -0.93
CA GLY A 113 4.88 -10.99 -1.29
C GLY A 113 6.36 -10.85 -1.62
N ILE A 114 6.72 -9.73 -2.22
CA ILE A 114 8.09 -9.44 -2.65
C ILE A 114 8.74 -8.60 -1.55
N ASP A 115 9.80 -9.11 -0.91
CA ASP A 115 10.59 -8.34 0.07
C ASP A 115 11.49 -7.33 -0.62
N VAL A 116 10.91 -6.22 -1.09
CA VAL A 116 11.68 -5.15 -1.71
C VAL A 116 12.76 -4.66 -0.74
N HIS A 117 12.45 -4.53 0.54
CA HIS A 117 13.43 -4.14 1.54
C HIS A 117 14.65 -5.07 1.60
N ALA A 118 14.45 -6.40 1.66
CA ALA A 118 15.57 -7.34 1.67
C ALA A 118 16.39 -7.26 0.38
N LEU A 119 15.73 -7.12 -0.78
CA LEU A 119 16.41 -6.95 -2.06
C LEU A 119 17.28 -5.69 -2.08
N LEU A 120 16.80 -4.60 -1.49
CA LEU A 120 17.56 -3.36 -1.37
C LEU A 120 18.66 -3.43 -0.32
N GLN A 121 18.51 -4.20 0.76
CA GLN A 121 19.55 -4.36 1.78
C GLN A 121 20.77 -5.13 1.26
N GLU A 122 20.57 -6.01 0.28
CA GLU A 122 21.66 -6.70 -0.40
C GLU A 122 22.40 -5.79 -1.41
N HIS A 123 21.88 -4.59 -1.67
CA HIS A 123 22.32 -3.67 -2.71
C HIS A 123 22.31 -2.20 -2.22
N ASP A 124 23.46 -1.71 -1.74
CA ASP A 124 23.68 -0.37 -1.17
C ASP A 124 23.37 0.83 -2.11
N GLU A 125 22.94 0.60 -3.34
CA GLU A 125 22.74 1.62 -4.36
C GLU A 125 21.48 2.48 -4.14
N LEU A 126 20.57 2.06 -3.25
CA LEU A 126 19.25 2.68 -3.04
C LEU A 126 18.88 2.89 -1.55
N PRO A 127 19.70 3.63 -0.77
CA PRO A 127 19.57 3.69 0.69
C PRO A 127 18.34 4.47 1.19
N HIS A 128 17.73 5.32 0.35
CA HIS A 128 16.56 6.12 0.73
C HIS A 128 15.29 5.27 0.87
N TRP A 129 15.16 4.21 0.06
CA TRP A 129 14.06 3.26 0.11
C TRP A 129 14.15 2.26 1.28
N HIS A 130 15.29 2.18 1.97
CA HIS A 130 15.47 1.23 3.08
C HIS A 130 14.55 1.50 4.26
N LYS A 131 14.16 2.77 4.47
CA LYS A 131 13.35 3.19 5.63
C LYS A 131 11.92 2.66 5.59
N GLU A 132 11.41 2.37 4.40
CA GLU A 132 10.01 1.99 4.21
C GLU A 132 9.74 0.54 4.57
N GLN A 133 10.79 -0.28 4.74
CA GLN A 133 10.68 -1.72 5.03
C GLN A 133 9.67 -2.42 4.10
N GLU A 134 9.68 -2.02 2.82
CA GLU A 134 8.62 -2.30 1.87
C GLU A 134 8.51 -3.80 1.50
N VAL A 135 7.27 -4.25 1.40
CA VAL A 135 6.83 -5.50 0.78
C VAL A 135 5.78 -5.16 -0.27
N SER A 136 6.01 -5.61 -1.50
CA SER A 136 5.13 -5.35 -2.65
C SER A 136 4.32 -6.59 -3.03
N PHE A 137 3.08 -6.38 -3.48
CA PHE A 137 2.22 -7.40 -4.09
C PHE A 137 1.78 -6.95 -5.48
N ILE A 138 1.93 -7.80 -6.48
CA ILE A 138 1.64 -7.44 -7.88
C ILE A 138 0.25 -7.95 -8.27
N GLY A 139 -0.69 -7.04 -8.55
CA GLY A 139 -2.04 -7.37 -9.01
C GLY A 139 -2.84 -8.22 -8.03
N GLN A 140 -2.64 -7.99 -6.73
CA GLN A 140 -3.32 -8.73 -5.67
C GLN A 140 -4.37 -7.85 -5.01
N ASP A 141 -5.60 -8.36 -5.00
CA ASP A 141 -6.73 -7.77 -4.28
C ASP A 141 -6.79 -8.30 -2.84
N PHE A 142 -7.39 -7.50 -1.96
CA PHE A 142 -7.63 -7.87 -0.57
C PHE A 142 -9.11 -7.72 -0.21
N VAL A 143 -9.56 -8.47 0.79
CA VAL A 143 -10.90 -8.35 1.36
C VAL A 143 -10.79 -7.69 2.73
N MET A 144 -11.57 -6.64 2.94
CA MET A 144 -11.67 -5.93 4.22
C MET A 144 -12.41 -6.78 5.25
N GLY A 145 -11.83 -6.90 6.43
CA GLY A 145 -12.39 -7.56 7.61
C GLY A 145 -12.85 -6.52 8.63
N GLU A 146 -12.50 -6.75 9.90
CA GLU A 146 -12.84 -5.89 11.02
C GLU A 146 -12.31 -4.46 10.82
N ILE A 147 -13.17 -3.47 11.11
CA ILE A 147 -12.85 -2.04 11.01
C ILE A 147 -12.97 -1.40 12.39
N LEU A 148 -11.88 -0.84 12.89
CA LEU A 148 -11.80 -0.18 14.19
C LEU A 148 -11.33 1.26 14.03
N TYR A 149 -11.96 2.19 14.75
CA TYR A 149 -11.44 3.55 14.87
C TYR A 149 -10.44 3.62 16.03
N VAL A 150 -9.25 4.12 15.76
CA VAL A 150 -8.16 4.24 16.73
C VAL A 150 -7.99 5.70 17.11
N GLU A 151 -8.34 6.02 18.35
CA GLU A 151 -8.04 7.32 18.96
C GLU A 151 -6.57 7.36 19.37
N HIS A 152 -5.71 7.84 18.48
CA HIS A 152 -4.31 8.16 18.78
C HIS A 152 -4.21 9.63 19.19
N GLU A 153 -3.37 9.96 20.18
CA GLU A 153 -3.33 11.29 20.82
C GLU A 153 -3.09 12.46 19.83
N GLU A 154 -2.39 12.19 18.72
CA GLU A 154 -2.08 13.21 17.69
C GLU A 154 -2.62 12.86 16.29
N TYR A 155 -2.93 11.59 16.01
CA TYR A 155 -3.15 11.10 14.63
C TYR A 155 -4.22 9.99 14.59
N PRO A 156 -5.51 10.31 14.72
CA PRO A 156 -6.55 9.29 14.69
C PRO A 156 -6.69 8.67 13.30
N TYR A 157 -6.94 7.36 13.24
CA TYR A 157 -7.10 6.63 11.98
C TYR A 157 -8.05 5.43 12.12
N TYR A 158 -8.50 4.89 10.99
CA TYR A 158 -9.20 3.61 10.95
C TYR A 158 -8.19 2.47 10.74
N ALA A 159 -8.17 1.50 11.64
CA ALA A 159 -7.46 0.24 11.47
C ALA A 159 -8.40 -0.77 10.80
N VAL A 160 -7.96 -1.36 9.70
CA VAL A 160 -8.75 -2.32 8.91
C VAL A 160 -7.96 -3.61 8.76
N ASP A 161 -8.42 -4.70 9.36
CA ASP A 161 -7.83 -6.00 9.07
C ASP A 161 -8.18 -6.40 7.64
N VAL A 162 -7.24 -6.99 6.91
CA VAL A 162 -7.46 -7.48 5.55
C VAL A 162 -6.92 -8.90 5.37
N VAL A 163 -7.48 -9.61 4.40
CA VAL A 163 -7.00 -10.92 3.95
C VAL A 163 -6.88 -10.94 2.43
N GLU A 164 -6.00 -11.78 1.92
CA GLU A 164 -5.87 -12.00 0.47
C GLU A 164 -7.19 -12.54 -0.12
N LYS A 165 -7.64 -11.93 -1.21
CA LYS A 165 -8.78 -12.44 -1.99
C LYS A 165 -8.34 -13.68 -2.77
N LYS A 166 -8.99 -14.81 -2.50
CA LYS A 166 -8.74 -16.11 -3.16
C LYS A 166 -9.54 -16.29 -4.44
#